data_AF-A0A815EM64-F1
#
_entry.id   AF-A0A815EM64-F1
#
_cell.length_a   1.000
_cell.length_b   1.000
_cell.length_c   1.000
_cell.angle_alpha   90.00
_cell.angle_beta   90.00
_cell.angle_gamma   90.00
#
_symmetry.space_group_name_H-M   'P 1'
#
loop_
_entity.id
_entity.type
_entity.pdbx_description
1 polymer ?
#
loop_
_entity_poly.entity_id
_entity_poly.type
_entity_poly.pdbx_seq_one_letter_code
_entity_poly.pdbx_strand_id
1 'polypeptide(L)'
;KLGPNQSKGLIEPIPIKIHPSRSGLGEENEKKEKIRIKEEIKNKFNRQIQSTYQDHLKQKYYLKRLHIDIAKCQSICERFDREKLNLEENILWKKNKQDEEDDDEEEQSGNDDQSNMENQLKTLTNYLRDTHLYCIWCGQTFETLDELQNICPGNERDLH
;
A
#
# COMPACT_ATOMS: atom_id res chain seq x y z
N LYS A 1 -50.03 33.73 -70.55
CA LYS A 1 -49.39 32.53 -71.15
C LYS A 1 -48.49 31.92 -70.08
N LEU A 2 -48.84 30.74 -69.55
CA LEU A 2 -47.98 29.96 -68.64
C LEU A 2 -46.86 29.29 -69.47
N GLY A 3 -45.61 29.35 -68.98
CA GLY A 3 -44.44 28.66 -69.53
C GLY A 3 -43.66 27.98 -68.38
N PRO A 4 -43.05 26.81 -68.61
CA PRO A 4 -42.98 25.72 -67.62
C PRO A 4 -41.79 25.81 -66.64
N ASN A 5 -42.03 25.28 -65.43
CA ASN A 5 -41.03 25.02 -64.38
C ASN A 5 -39.91 24.10 -64.86
N GLN A 6 -38.64 24.45 -64.60
CA GLN A 6 -37.57 23.46 -64.37
C GLN A 6 -36.64 23.94 -63.25
N SER A 7 -37.13 23.81 -62.03
CA SER A 7 -36.27 23.51 -60.87
C SER A 7 -35.45 22.27 -61.22
N LYS A 8 -34.12 22.40 -61.30
CA LYS A 8 -33.22 21.24 -61.31
C LYS A 8 -33.25 20.61 -59.91
N GLY A 9 -34.37 19.96 -59.58
CA GLY A 9 -34.42 18.97 -58.52
C GLY A 9 -33.51 17.81 -58.91
N LEU A 10 -32.97 17.10 -57.92
CA LEU A 10 -32.22 15.87 -58.16
C LEU A 10 -33.10 14.92 -58.98
N ILE A 11 -32.73 14.70 -60.25
CA ILE A 11 -33.43 13.84 -61.21
C ILE A 11 -33.21 12.36 -60.88
N GLU A 12 -32.21 12.05 -60.05
CA GLU A 12 -31.90 10.70 -59.64
C GLU A 12 -32.50 10.42 -58.25
N PRO A 13 -33.30 9.34 -58.10
CA PRO A 13 -33.83 8.95 -56.81
C PRO A 13 -32.67 8.63 -55.88
N ILE A 14 -32.70 9.19 -54.66
CA ILE A 14 -31.71 8.89 -53.62
C ILE A 14 -31.75 7.37 -53.37
N PRO A 15 -30.64 6.65 -53.58
CA PRO A 15 -30.63 5.20 -53.42
C PRO A 15 -30.94 4.83 -51.97
N ILE A 16 -32.05 4.12 -51.78
CA ILE A 16 -32.48 3.62 -50.47
C ILE A 16 -31.53 2.50 -50.07
N LYS A 17 -30.62 2.77 -49.13
CA LYS A 17 -29.77 1.75 -48.51
C LYS A 17 -30.61 0.95 -47.52
N ILE A 18 -31.18 -0.16 -47.98
CA ILE A 18 -31.93 -1.09 -47.12
C ILE A 18 -30.91 -1.89 -46.31
N HIS A 19 -30.78 -1.59 -45.02
CA HIS A 19 -29.99 -2.41 -44.11
C HIS A 19 -30.69 -3.77 -43.89
N PRO A 20 -29.96 -4.90 -43.89
CA PRO A 20 -30.52 -6.24 -43.77
C PRO A 20 -31.13 -6.54 -42.39
N SER A 21 -30.98 -5.63 -41.43
CA SER A 21 -31.55 -5.71 -40.09
C SER A 21 -32.55 -4.56 -39.86
N ARG A 22 -33.62 -4.84 -39.11
CA ARG A 22 -34.62 -3.86 -38.66
C ARG A 22 -34.12 -2.90 -37.57
N SER A 23 -32.82 -2.89 -37.30
CA SER A 23 -32.24 -2.05 -36.26
C SER A 23 -32.03 -0.63 -36.77
N GLY A 24 -32.47 0.34 -35.98
CA GLY A 24 -32.33 1.76 -36.34
C GLY A 24 -30.86 2.16 -36.44
N LEU A 25 -30.57 3.19 -37.24
CA LEU A 25 -29.21 3.71 -37.51
C LEU A 25 -28.37 4.03 -36.25
N GLY A 26 -28.99 4.15 -35.06
CA GLY A 26 -28.31 4.35 -33.77
C GLY A 26 -28.22 3.13 -32.85
N GLU A 27 -28.99 2.07 -33.09
CA GLU A 27 -29.16 0.96 -32.14
C GLU A 27 -27.93 0.04 -32.05
N GLU A 28 -27.25 -0.19 -33.17
CA GLU A 28 -26.03 -1.00 -33.20
C GLU A 28 -24.86 -0.29 -32.50
N ASN A 29 -24.71 1.02 -32.72
CA ASN A 29 -23.71 1.83 -32.03
C ASN A 29 -24.00 1.92 -30.53
N GLU A 30 -25.26 2.09 -30.12
CA GLU A 30 -25.63 2.10 -28.71
C GLU A 30 -25.37 0.76 -28.02
N LYS A 31 -25.62 -0.37 -28.71
CA LYS A 31 -25.29 -1.72 -28.19
C LYS A 31 -23.78 -1.91 -28.03
N LYS A 32 -22.98 -1.51 -29.02
CA LYS A 32 -21.50 -1.56 -28.95
C LYS A 32 -20.96 -0.68 -27.82
N GLU A 33 -21.51 0.52 -27.66
CA GLU A 33 -21.13 1.42 -26.58
C GLU A 33 -21.47 0.85 -25.20
N LYS A 34 -22.67 0.27 -25.03
CA LYS A 34 -23.07 -0.40 -23.78
C LYS A 34 -22.17 -1.58 -23.44
N ILE A 35 -21.72 -2.35 -24.43
CA ILE A 35 -20.77 -3.46 -24.22
C ILE A 35 -19.41 -2.91 -23.78
N ARG A 36 -18.89 -1.89 -24.47
CA ARG A 36 -17.61 -1.25 -24.12
C ARG A 36 -17.62 -0.69 -22.70
N ILE A 37 -18.66 0.06 -22.32
CA ILE A 37 -18.81 0.62 -20.96
C ILE A 37 -18.84 -0.51 -19.93
N LYS A 38 -19.58 -1.61 -20.18
CA LYS A 38 -19.61 -2.76 -19.26
C LYS A 38 -18.24 -3.43 -19.12
N GLU A 39 -17.49 -3.59 -20.20
CA GLU A 39 -16.12 -4.13 -20.18
C GLU A 39 -15.17 -3.19 -19.42
N GLU A 40 -15.25 -1.89 -19.62
CA GLU A 40 -14.45 -0.91 -18.89
C GLU A 40 -14.75 -0.92 -17.38
N ILE A 41 -16.03 -0.98 -17.00
CA ILE A 41 -16.44 -1.10 -15.59
C ILE A 41 -15.89 -2.40 -15.00
N LYS A 42 -16.04 -3.54 -15.70
CA LYS A 42 -15.51 -4.83 -15.26
C LYS A 42 -13.98 -4.80 -15.11
N ASN A 43 -13.27 -4.19 -16.06
CA ASN A 43 -11.82 -4.07 -16.03
C ASN A 43 -11.33 -3.13 -14.93
N LYS A 44 -12.08 -2.06 -14.61
CA LYS A 44 -11.80 -1.19 -13.46
C LYS A 44 -12.03 -1.92 -12.15
N PHE A 45 -13.16 -2.62 -12.02
CA PHE A 45 -13.51 -3.39 -10.84
C PHE A 45 -12.47 -4.50 -10.55
N ASN A 46 -12.09 -5.27 -11.57
CA ASN A 46 -11.06 -6.29 -11.44
C ASN A 46 -9.69 -5.70 -11.03
N ARG A 47 -9.29 -4.56 -11.61
CA ARG A 47 -8.06 -3.85 -11.21
C ARG A 47 -8.12 -3.38 -9.76
N GLN A 48 -9.27 -2.88 -9.31
CA GLN A 48 -9.47 -2.45 -7.94
C GLN A 48 -9.34 -3.63 -6.96
N ILE A 49 -10.00 -4.76 -7.24
CA ILE A 49 -9.88 -5.99 -6.43
C ILE A 49 -8.42 -6.47 -6.37
N GLN A 50 -7.73 -6.49 -7.51
CA GLN A 50 -6.34 -6.91 -7.55
C GLN A 50 -5.44 -5.97 -6.74
N SER A 51 -5.66 -4.66 -6.82
CA SER A 51 -4.94 -3.67 -6.01
C SER A 51 -5.18 -3.90 -4.52
N THR A 52 -6.44 -4.02 -4.10
CA THR A 52 -6.77 -4.22 -2.68
C THR A 52 -6.11 -5.48 -2.13
N TYR A 53 -6.12 -6.59 -2.89
CA TYR A 53 -5.44 -7.83 -2.47
C TYR A 53 -3.93 -7.63 -2.27
N GLN A 54 -3.26 -6.96 -3.21
CA GLN A 54 -1.83 -6.66 -3.10
C GLN A 54 -1.54 -5.77 -1.88
N ASP A 55 -2.40 -4.81 -1.61
CA ASP A 55 -2.24 -3.89 -0.49
C ASP A 55 -2.43 -4.61 0.86
N HIS A 56 -3.40 -5.54 0.96
CA HIS A 56 -3.56 -6.40 2.14
C HIS A 56 -2.33 -7.28 2.40
N LEU A 57 -1.74 -7.88 1.35
CA LEU A 57 -0.51 -8.66 1.52
C LEU A 57 0.66 -7.81 1.99
N LYS A 58 0.87 -6.65 1.37
CA LYS A 58 1.93 -5.71 1.79
C LYS A 58 1.76 -5.32 3.25
N GLN A 59 0.53 -5.02 3.67
CA GLN A 59 0.19 -4.70 5.04
C GLN A 59 0.53 -5.84 6.00
N LYS A 60 0.13 -7.07 5.66
CA LYS A 60 0.43 -8.27 6.45
C LYS A 60 1.94 -8.48 6.62
N TYR A 61 2.71 -8.38 5.53
CA TYR A 61 4.17 -8.51 5.60
C TYR A 61 4.83 -7.36 6.38
N TYR A 62 4.30 -6.15 6.26
CA TYR A 62 4.76 -4.98 6.99
C TYR A 62 4.62 -5.17 8.50
N LEU A 63 3.42 -5.55 8.98
CA LEU A 63 3.15 -5.80 10.40
C LEU A 63 4.01 -6.94 10.95
N LYS A 64 4.11 -8.06 10.21
CA LYS A 64 4.98 -9.17 10.60
C LYS A 64 6.44 -8.74 10.76
N ARG A 65 6.94 -7.91 9.85
CA ARG A 65 8.30 -7.36 9.94
C ARG A 65 8.44 -6.43 11.15
N LEU A 66 7.43 -5.60 11.41
CA LEU A 66 7.40 -4.67 12.54
C LEU A 66 7.49 -5.43 13.89
N HIS A 67 6.73 -6.51 14.07
CA HIS A 67 6.83 -7.40 15.24
C HIS A 67 8.24 -7.95 15.43
N ILE A 68 8.83 -8.50 14.35
CA ILE A 68 10.19 -9.06 14.38
C ILE A 68 11.21 -8.00 14.80
N ASP A 69 11.06 -6.77 14.30
CA ASP A 69 11.98 -5.68 14.58
C ASP A 69 11.88 -5.18 16.02
N ILE A 70 10.67 -5.07 16.56
CA ILE A 70 10.43 -4.78 17.97
C ILE A 70 11.08 -5.84 18.84
N ALA A 71 10.79 -7.12 18.60
CA ALA A 71 11.33 -8.23 19.40
C ALA A 71 12.87 -8.24 19.41
N LYS A 72 13.50 -7.95 18.27
CA LYS A 72 14.96 -7.81 18.17
C LYS A 72 15.46 -6.61 18.98
N CYS A 73 14.84 -5.44 18.83
CA CYS A 73 15.23 -4.25 19.57
C CYS A 73 15.12 -4.48 21.08
N GLN A 74 14.01 -5.05 21.55
CA GLN A 74 13.81 -5.37 22.96
C GLN A 74 14.91 -6.30 23.49
N SER A 75 15.21 -7.37 22.76
CA SER A 75 16.26 -8.33 23.14
C SER A 75 17.64 -7.67 23.25
N ILE A 76 17.96 -6.75 22.32
CA ILE A 76 19.24 -6.02 22.35
C ILE A 76 19.26 -4.99 23.49
N CYS A 77 18.16 -4.26 23.70
CA CYS A 77 18.02 -3.33 24.83
C CYS A 77 18.23 -4.06 26.15
N GLU A 78 17.56 -5.19 26.38
CA GLU A 78 17.71 -5.98 27.59
C GLU A 78 19.17 -6.40 27.79
N ARG A 79 19.80 -6.96 26.75
CA ARG A 79 21.18 -7.41 26.82
C ARG A 79 22.13 -6.26 27.18
N PHE A 80 22.03 -5.13 26.50
CA PHE A 80 22.91 -3.99 26.77
C PHE A 80 22.62 -3.31 28.11
N ASP A 81 21.37 -3.21 28.53
CA ASP A 81 20.99 -2.69 29.85
C ASP A 81 21.62 -3.56 30.96
N ARG A 82 21.53 -4.89 30.83
CA ARG A 82 22.15 -5.82 31.80
C ARG A 82 23.68 -5.76 31.77
N GLU A 83 24.29 -5.78 30.58
CA GLU A 83 25.76 -5.86 30.42
C GLU A 83 26.47 -4.54 30.75
N LYS A 84 25.93 -3.39 30.30
CA LYS A 84 26.61 -2.09 30.38
C LYS A 84 26.15 -1.24 31.55
N LEU A 85 24.88 -1.35 31.94
CA LEU A 85 24.27 -0.51 32.97
C LEU A 85 23.95 -1.28 34.26
N ASN A 86 24.13 -2.60 34.27
CA ASN A 86 23.68 -3.49 35.36
C ASN A 86 22.19 -3.29 35.72
N LEU A 87 21.37 -2.97 34.73
CA LEU A 87 19.94 -2.76 34.92
C LEU A 87 19.19 -4.09 34.73
N GLU A 88 18.51 -4.56 35.79
CA GLU A 88 17.82 -5.84 35.77
C GLU A 88 16.41 -5.79 35.16
N GLU A 89 15.78 -4.60 35.15
CA GLU A 89 14.44 -4.36 34.64
C GLU A 89 14.31 -2.99 33.95
N ASN A 90 13.64 -2.97 32.78
CA ASN A 90 13.24 -1.75 32.08
C ASN A 90 11.87 -2.00 31.43
N ILE A 91 11.02 -0.98 31.40
CA ILE A 91 9.71 -1.05 30.73
C ILE A 91 9.83 -1.25 29.21
N LEU A 92 10.91 -0.78 28.60
CA LEU A 92 11.06 -0.74 27.14
C LEU A 92 11.13 -2.14 26.50
N TRP A 93 11.77 -3.09 27.19
CA TRP A 93 11.97 -4.44 26.68
C TRP A 93 11.04 -5.49 27.31
N LYS A 94 9.97 -5.06 28.01
CA LYS A 94 8.89 -5.97 28.43
C LYS A 94 8.07 -6.39 27.21
N LYS A 95 7.86 -7.69 27.03
CA LYS A 95 7.02 -8.24 25.96
C LYS A 95 5.55 -7.96 26.21
N ASN A 96 4.79 -7.64 25.17
CA ASN A 96 3.34 -7.53 25.27
C ASN A 96 2.73 -8.92 25.12
N LYS A 97 1.67 -9.21 25.90
CA LYS A 97 1.01 -10.52 25.89
C LYS A 97 0.40 -10.90 24.53
N GLN A 98 0.10 -9.90 23.70
CA GLN A 98 -0.50 -10.10 22.38
C GLN A 98 0.48 -10.75 21.38
N ASP A 99 1.79 -10.68 21.61
CA ASP A 99 2.81 -11.20 20.68
C ASP A 99 2.96 -12.74 20.72
N GLU A 100 2.34 -13.43 21.69
CA GLU A 100 2.48 -14.89 21.89
C GLU A 100 1.34 -15.74 21.28
N GLU A 101 0.22 -15.12 20.87
CA GLU A 101 -1.01 -15.82 20.44
C GLU A 101 -1.28 -15.77 18.92
N ASP A 102 -0.27 -15.42 18.11
CA ASP A 102 -0.47 -14.92 16.74
C ASP A 102 -0.20 -15.96 15.63
N ASP A 103 -0.58 -17.23 15.86
CA ASP A 103 -0.44 -18.29 14.84
C ASP A 103 -1.76 -18.69 14.15
N ASP A 104 -2.95 -18.20 14.57
CA ASP A 104 -4.22 -18.66 13.96
C ASP A 104 -5.45 -17.71 13.94
N GLU A 105 -5.36 -16.41 14.26
CA GLU A 105 -6.52 -15.51 14.16
C GLU A 105 -6.37 -14.41 13.09
N GLU A 106 -6.97 -14.68 11.92
CA GLU A 106 -7.20 -13.69 10.86
C GLU A 106 -8.32 -12.72 11.25
N GLU A 107 -8.04 -11.72 12.09
CA GLU A 107 -8.96 -10.58 12.25
C GLU A 107 -8.26 -9.23 12.24
N GLN A 108 -9.01 -8.22 11.80
CA GLN A 108 -8.56 -6.87 11.46
C GLN A 108 -7.87 -6.17 12.63
N SER A 109 -6.56 -6.33 12.76
CA SER A 109 -5.74 -5.40 13.53
C SER A 109 -5.78 -4.03 12.82
N GLY A 110 -6.38 -3.05 13.49
CA GLY A 110 -6.67 -1.73 12.93
C GLY A 110 -5.41 -0.90 12.69
N ASN A 111 -5.55 0.24 11.99
CA ASN A 111 -4.45 1.21 11.84
C ASN A 111 -3.86 1.68 13.18
N ASP A 112 -4.66 1.66 14.25
CA ASP A 112 -4.25 2.09 15.58
C ASP A 112 -3.21 1.14 16.21
N ASP A 113 -3.32 -0.17 15.94
CA ASP A 113 -2.34 -1.17 16.41
C ASP A 113 -1.00 -0.99 15.69
N GLN A 114 -1.04 -0.76 14.37
CA GLN A 114 0.16 -0.47 13.57
C GLN A 114 0.89 0.77 14.10
N SER A 115 0.17 1.88 14.28
CA SER A 115 0.75 3.14 14.77
C SER A 115 1.39 2.96 16.15
N ASN A 116 0.75 2.19 17.04
CA ASN A 116 1.30 1.89 18.35
C ASN A 116 2.62 1.10 18.26
N MET A 117 2.67 0.06 17.43
CA MET A 117 3.90 -0.70 17.18
C MET A 117 5.02 0.15 16.57
N GLU A 118 4.70 1.00 15.59
CA GLU A 118 5.67 1.91 14.97
C GLU A 118 6.28 2.85 16.02
N ASN A 119 5.45 3.40 16.89
CA ASN A 119 5.89 4.25 18.01
C ASN A 119 6.74 3.47 19.01
N GLN A 120 6.39 2.21 19.32
CA GLN A 120 7.18 1.33 20.17
C GLN A 120 8.56 1.06 19.57
N LEU A 121 8.63 0.70 18.28
CA LEU A 121 9.90 0.49 17.57
C LEU A 121 10.74 1.76 17.55
N LYS A 122 10.13 2.92 17.31
CA LYS A 122 10.81 4.22 17.34
C LYS A 122 11.39 4.53 18.72
N THR A 123 10.64 4.26 19.77
CA THR A 123 11.10 4.48 21.16
C THR A 123 12.28 3.57 21.47
N LEU A 124 12.20 2.29 21.11
CA LEU A 124 13.28 1.32 21.31
C LEU A 124 14.55 1.68 20.54
N THR A 125 14.43 2.02 19.26
CA THR A 125 15.58 2.37 18.42
C THR A 125 16.24 3.67 18.86
N ASN A 126 15.45 4.68 19.28
CA ASN A 126 16.01 5.89 19.87
C ASN A 126 16.77 5.58 21.17
N TYR A 127 16.19 4.78 22.06
CA TYR A 127 16.86 4.38 23.31
C TYR A 127 18.21 3.68 23.05
N LEU A 128 18.26 2.76 22.09
CA LEU A 128 19.50 2.10 21.68
C LEU A 128 20.57 3.10 21.19
N ARG A 129 20.17 4.14 20.46
CA ARG A 129 21.10 5.16 19.96
C ARG A 129 21.54 6.12 21.05
N ASP A 130 20.61 6.61 21.86
CA ASP A 130 20.88 7.67 22.84
C ASP A 130 21.64 7.12 24.06
N THR A 131 21.33 5.91 24.49
CA THR A 131 21.90 5.31 25.71
C THR A 131 23.08 4.38 25.39
N HIS A 132 22.98 3.60 24.32
CA HIS A 132 23.96 2.56 24.01
C HIS A 132 24.84 2.87 22.79
N LEU A 133 24.63 4.03 22.16
CA LEU A 133 25.27 4.42 20.90
C LEU A 133 25.23 3.29 19.87
N TYR A 134 24.11 2.59 19.77
CA TYR A 134 23.95 1.43 18.92
C TYR A 134 22.88 1.67 17.86
N CYS A 135 23.18 1.32 16.61
CA CYS A 135 22.19 1.26 15.55
C CYS A 135 21.91 -0.19 15.17
N ILE A 136 20.67 -0.64 15.37
CA ILE A 136 20.25 -1.99 15.01
C ILE A 136 20.31 -2.25 13.51
N TRP A 137 20.09 -1.22 12.68
CA TRP A 137 20.09 -1.36 11.23
C TRP A 137 21.50 -1.49 10.66
N CYS A 138 22.47 -0.76 11.21
CA CYS A 138 23.89 -0.94 10.89
C CYS A 138 24.49 -2.20 11.53
N GLY A 139 23.93 -2.67 12.65
CA GLY A 139 24.44 -3.80 13.42
C GLY A 139 25.69 -3.50 14.24
N GLN A 140 25.96 -2.23 14.57
CA GLN A 140 27.19 -1.82 15.26
C GLN A 140 26.95 -0.76 16.34
N THR A 141 27.88 -0.71 17.32
CA THR A 141 28.00 0.37 18.31
C THR A 141 29.00 1.42 17.85
N PHE A 142 28.80 2.66 18.25
CA PHE A 142 29.68 3.80 17.99
C PHE A 142 30.32 4.28 19.29
N GLU A 143 31.45 4.98 19.19
CA GLU A 143 32.16 5.51 20.36
C GLU A 143 31.55 6.81 20.88
N THR A 144 31.00 7.63 19.97
CA THR A 144 30.41 8.92 20.31
C THR A 144 29.11 9.18 19.55
N LEU A 145 28.31 10.11 20.08
CA LEU A 145 27.08 10.55 19.42
C LEU A 145 27.36 11.22 18.06
N ASP A 146 28.45 11.97 17.95
CA ASP A 146 28.85 12.63 16.71
C ASP A 146 29.20 11.61 15.62
N GLU A 147 29.97 10.57 15.97
CA GLU A 147 30.29 9.48 15.06
C GLU A 147 29.01 8.78 14.58
N LEU A 148 28.10 8.47 15.50
CA LEU A 148 26.82 7.86 15.18
C LEU A 148 25.99 8.74 14.23
N GLN A 149 25.99 10.07 14.39
CA GLN A 149 25.23 10.97 13.52
C GLN A 149 25.86 11.14 12.14
N ASN A 150 27.20 11.11 12.05
CA ASN A 150 27.92 11.37 10.80
C ASN A 150 28.10 10.09 9.95
N ILE A 151 28.16 8.92 10.57
CA ILE A 151 28.41 7.64 9.87
C ILE A 151 27.12 6.88 9.59
N CYS A 152 26.15 6.90 10.50
CA CYS A 152 24.93 6.12 10.34
C CYS A 152 23.95 6.79 9.35
N PRO A 153 23.43 6.06 8.34
CA PRO A 153 22.47 6.60 7.36
C PRO A 153 21.16 7.16 7.95
N GLY A 154 20.77 6.71 9.15
CA GLY A 154 19.64 7.26 9.89
C GLY A 154 19.12 6.32 10.97
N ASN A 155 17.91 6.54 11.49
CA ASN A 155 17.30 5.65 12.49
C ASN A 155 16.15 4.78 11.94
N GLU A 156 15.90 4.84 10.65
CA GLU A 156 14.87 4.04 10.00
C GLU A 156 15.51 2.94 9.18
N ARG A 157 14.80 1.81 9.10
CA ARG A 157 15.23 0.63 8.33
C ARG A 157 15.50 0.99 6.87
N ASP A 158 14.59 1.75 6.24
CA ASP A 158 14.65 2.02 4.79
C ASP A 158 15.81 2.94 4.38
N LEU A 159 16.55 3.48 5.35
CA LEU A 159 17.77 4.27 5.13
C LEU A 159 19.04 3.42 5.03
N HIS A 160 18.97 2.10 5.30
CA HIS A 160 20.10 1.17 5.33
C HIS A 160 19.92 0.03 4.32
#